data_AF-A0A810Q849-F1
#
_entry.id   AF-A0A810Q849-F1
#
_cell.length_a   1.000
_cell.length_b   1.000
_cell.length_c   1.000
_cell.angle_alpha   90.00
_cell.angle_beta   90.00
_cell.angle_gamma   90.00
#
_symmetry.space_group_name_H-M   'P 1'
#
loop_
_entity.id
_entity.type
_entity.pdbx_description
1 polymer ?
#
loop_
_entity_poly.entity_id
_entity_poly.type
_entity_poly.pdbx_seq_one_letter_code
_entity_poly.pdbx_strand_id
1 'polypeptide(L)'
;MKEIKQIVARISGHRNRECYTILCYAVEAARHYQPQEPKMKVILADVVDMMEEKKELSTLSKALSRVAADIWEHGDHQELWKVFGRQTVDPPTPKELVFRLAEYVWRESGTPEQQIAYRRWQSAAGAGYGIIAKIQEPEYHVVTSPITKDLDTVERLVQRLNQEQTPVRVFEERYLLGNLLDLMKN
;
A
#
# COMPACT_ATOMS: atom_id res chain seq x y z
N MET A 1 -6.86 -12.08 3.71
CA MET A 1 -6.20 -13.37 4.09
C MET A 1 -6.12 -14.43 2.98
N LYS A 2 -7.20 -14.81 2.27
CA LYS A 2 -7.15 -15.88 1.23
C LYS A 2 -6.16 -15.56 0.10
N GLU A 3 -6.24 -14.35 -0.44
CA GLU A 3 -5.36 -13.83 -1.50
C GLU A 3 -3.89 -13.78 -1.05
N ILE A 4 -3.63 -13.21 0.13
CA ILE A 4 -2.29 -13.17 0.73
C ILE A 4 -1.68 -14.58 0.79
N LYS A 5 -2.43 -15.57 1.28
CA LYS A 5 -1.96 -16.97 1.33
C LYS A 5 -1.62 -17.53 -0.05
N GLN A 6 -2.39 -17.18 -1.08
CA GLN A 6 -2.13 -17.62 -2.46
C GLN A 6 -0.84 -17.00 -3.02
N ILE A 7 -0.63 -15.69 -2.81
CA ILE A 7 0.59 -15.01 -3.26
C ILE A 7 1.80 -15.54 -2.50
N VAL A 8 1.71 -15.68 -1.18
CA VAL A 8 2.79 -16.23 -0.35
C VAL A 8 3.15 -17.65 -0.80
N ALA A 9 2.16 -18.49 -1.13
CA ALA A 9 2.41 -19.84 -1.64
C ALA A 9 3.05 -19.87 -3.05
N ARG A 10 2.79 -18.85 -3.88
CA ARG A 10 3.44 -18.71 -5.20
C ARG A 10 4.91 -18.34 -5.03
N ILE A 11 5.22 -17.30 -4.24
CA ILE A 11 6.60 -16.84 -4.06
C ILE A 11 7.46 -17.83 -3.28
N SER A 12 6.89 -18.61 -2.36
CA SER A 12 7.66 -19.56 -1.56
C SER A 12 7.96 -20.87 -2.29
N GLY A 13 7.33 -21.12 -3.44
CA GLY A 13 7.42 -22.41 -4.14
C GLY A 13 6.77 -23.58 -3.37
N HIS A 14 6.11 -23.31 -2.24
CA HIS A 14 5.56 -24.33 -1.34
C HIS A 14 4.12 -24.02 -0.94
N ARG A 15 3.23 -25.00 -1.13
CA ARG A 15 1.86 -24.96 -0.61
C ARG A 15 1.88 -25.47 0.83
N ASN A 16 1.60 -24.61 1.81
CA ASN A 16 1.42 -24.94 3.24
C ASN A 16 2.65 -25.36 4.05
N ARG A 17 3.44 -24.40 4.53
CA ARG A 17 4.14 -24.55 5.82
C ARG A 17 3.61 -23.54 6.82
N GLU A 18 3.40 -23.98 8.05
CA GLU A 18 2.94 -23.17 9.17
C GLU A 18 3.83 -21.94 9.42
N CYS A 19 5.12 -22.02 9.07
CA CYS A 19 6.07 -20.91 9.18
C CYS A 19 5.67 -19.68 8.36
N TYR A 20 4.96 -19.83 7.24
CA TYR A 20 4.49 -18.70 6.43
C TYR A 20 3.23 -18.02 6.97
N THR A 21 2.58 -18.62 7.97
CA THR A 21 1.39 -18.01 8.61
C THR A 21 1.74 -16.66 9.24
N ILE A 22 2.91 -16.54 9.88
CA ILE A 22 3.38 -15.28 10.46
C ILE A 22 3.61 -14.22 9.37
N LEU A 23 4.16 -14.60 8.22
CA LEU A 23 4.28 -13.68 7.07
C LEU A 23 2.89 -13.23 6.59
N CYS A 24 1.92 -14.13 6.49
CA CYS A 24 0.56 -13.78 6.07
C CYS A 24 -0.10 -12.77 7.02
N TYR A 25 0.03 -12.95 8.34
CA TYR A 25 -0.48 -11.99 9.32
C TYR A 25 0.27 -10.65 9.24
N ALA A 26 1.59 -10.66 9.09
CA ALA A 26 2.37 -9.43 8.96
C ALA A 26 1.99 -8.63 7.70
N VAL A 27 1.74 -9.32 6.59
CA VAL A 27 1.27 -8.71 5.35
C VAL A 27 -0.15 -8.14 5.50
N GLU A 28 -1.06 -8.88 6.15
CA GLU A 28 -2.42 -8.40 6.42
C GLU A 28 -2.40 -7.16 7.34
N ALA A 29 -1.62 -7.19 8.43
CA ALA A 29 -1.43 -6.03 9.30
C ALA A 29 -0.85 -4.83 8.52
N ALA A 30 0.23 -5.03 7.76
CA ALA A 30 0.85 -3.97 6.96
C ALA A 30 -0.06 -3.44 5.85
N ARG A 31 -1.00 -4.25 5.34
CA ARG A 31 -1.98 -3.84 4.35
C ARG A 31 -2.90 -2.73 4.86
N HIS A 32 -3.25 -2.75 6.16
CA HIS A 32 -4.07 -1.71 6.78
C HIS A 32 -3.39 -0.34 6.87
N TYR A 33 -2.08 -0.28 6.68
CA TYR A 33 -1.34 0.99 6.71
C TYR A 33 -1.01 1.52 5.32
N GLN A 34 -1.31 0.77 4.25
CA GLN A 34 -0.95 1.20 2.89
C GLN A 34 -1.64 2.53 2.54
N PRO A 35 -0.93 3.47 1.87
CA PRO A 35 0.44 3.35 1.36
C PRO A 35 1.58 3.69 2.35
N GLN A 36 1.30 3.92 3.64
CA GLN A 36 2.33 4.21 4.64
C GLN A 36 3.09 2.94 5.06
N GLU A 37 4.38 3.12 5.36
CA GLU A 37 5.22 2.09 5.97
C GLU A 37 5.56 2.46 7.42
N PRO A 38 4.69 2.13 8.40
CA PRO A 38 5.01 2.35 9.82
C PRO A 38 6.23 1.53 10.26
N LYS A 39 6.72 1.80 11.47
CA LYS A 39 7.82 1.01 12.05
C LYS A 39 7.39 -0.46 12.18
N MET A 40 8.28 -1.40 11.85
CA MET A 40 7.99 -2.84 11.96
C MET A 40 7.48 -3.27 13.33
N LYS A 41 7.89 -2.60 14.42
CA LYS A 41 7.38 -2.88 15.77
C LYS A 41 5.86 -2.68 15.90
N VAL A 42 5.29 -1.72 15.16
CA VAL A 42 3.84 -1.47 15.12
C VAL A 42 3.15 -2.64 14.44
N ILE A 43 3.60 -3.00 13.22
CA ILE A 43 3.07 -4.16 12.48
C ILE A 43 3.14 -5.44 13.31
N LEU A 44 4.26 -5.68 13.99
CA LEU A 44 4.41 -6.87 14.82
C LEU A 44 3.49 -6.87 16.05
N ALA A 45 3.15 -5.71 16.60
CA ALA A 45 2.17 -5.61 17.68
C ALA A 45 0.77 -5.99 17.19
N ASP A 46 0.36 -5.50 16.02
CA ASP A 46 -0.93 -5.87 15.42
C ASP A 46 -1.00 -7.37 15.12
N VAL A 47 0.11 -7.97 14.65
CA VAL A 47 0.19 -9.43 14.46
C VAL A 47 -0.07 -10.17 15.78
N VAL A 48 0.46 -9.69 16.91
CA VAL A 48 0.20 -10.31 18.22
C VAL A 48 -1.29 -10.25 18.58
N ASP A 49 -1.96 -9.14 18.26
CA ASP A 49 -3.38 -8.95 18.54
C ASP A 49 -4.29 -9.74 17.57
N MET A 50 -3.82 -10.01 16.36
CA MET A 50 -4.53 -10.81 15.34
C MET A 50 -4.42 -12.33 15.56
N MET A 51 -3.41 -12.80 16.30
CA MET A 51 -3.15 -14.23 16.51
C MET A 51 -3.83 -14.74 17.78
N GLU A 52 -4.43 -15.94 17.72
CA GLU A 52 -5.04 -16.58 18.90
C GLU A 52 -3.99 -16.90 19.98
N GLU A 53 -2.84 -17.42 19.57
CA GLU A 53 -1.69 -17.65 20.45
C GLU A 53 -0.75 -16.45 20.40
N LYS A 54 -0.69 -15.68 21.49
CA LYS A 54 0.21 -14.53 21.59
C LYS A 54 1.66 -14.98 21.57
N LYS A 55 2.45 -14.39 20.67
CA LYS A 55 3.89 -14.66 20.54
C LYS A 55 4.69 -13.39 20.84
N GLU A 56 5.88 -13.57 21.38
CA GLU A 56 6.80 -12.46 21.62
C GLU A 56 7.24 -11.78 20.31
N LEU A 57 7.41 -10.46 20.33
CA LEU A 57 7.84 -9.69 19.15
C LEU A 57 9.19 -10.19 18.59
N SER A 58 10.08 -10.66 19.46
CA SER A 58 11.38 -11.22 19.06
C SER A 58 11.23 -12.55 18.31
N THR A 59 10.25 -13.38 18.70
CA THR A 59 9.91 -14.63 18.02
C THR A 59 9.32 -14.36 16.64
N LEU A 60 8.41 -13.40 16.54
CA LEU A 60 7.84 -12.99 15.24
C LEU A 60 8.91 -12.44 14.29
N SER A 61 9.80 -11.58 14.80
CA SER A 61 10.92 -11.02 14.01
C SER A 61 11.87 -12.10 13.48
N LYS A 62 12.23 -13.08 14.33
CA LYS A 62 13.05 -14.23 13.92
C LYS A 62 12.33 -15.11 12.88
N ALA A 63 11.04 -15.33 13.04
CA ALA A 63 10.25 -16.09 12.07
C ALA A 63 10.22 -15.40 10.69
N LEU A 64 9.97 -14.09 10.64
CA LEU A 64 10.02 -13.32 9.40
C LEU A 64 11.40 -13.34 8.76
N SER A 65 12.46 -13.28 9.57
CA SER A 65 13.85 -13.39 9.07
C SER A 65 14.12 -14.72 8.40
N ARG A 66 13.67 -15.82 9.03
CA ARG A 66 13.78 -17.17 8.46
C ARG A 66 12.97 -17.32 7.18
N VAL A 67 11.75 -16.81 7.16
CA VAL A 67 10.88 -16.87 5.99
C VAL A 67 11.45 -16.08 4.81
N ALA A 68 12.01 -14.89 5.05
CA ALA A 68 12.63 -14.10 4.00
C ALA A 68 13.85 -14.81 3.39
N ALA A 69 14.70 -15.41 4.23
CA ALA A 69 15.84 -16.21 3.76
C ALA A 69 15.38 -17.45 2.97
N ASP A 70 14.41 -18.18 3.48
CA ASP A 70 13.88 -19.39 2.84
C ASP A 70 13.22 -19.10 1.49
N ILE A 71 12.42 -18.03 1.37
CA ILE A 71 11.86 -17.58 0.07
C ILE A 71 12.99 -17.20 -0.90
N TRP A 72 14.05 -16.56 -0.41
CA TRP A 72 15.18 -16.22 -1.26
C TRP A 72 15.97 -17.46 -1.73
N GLU A 73 16.20 -18.43 -0.86
CA GLU A 73 17.01 -19.61 -1.18
C GLU A 73 16.25 -20.67 -1.99
N HIS A 74 14.93 -20.78 -1.79
CA HIS A 74 14.13 -21.90 -2.29
C HIS A 74 12.85 -21.50 -3.01
N GLY A 75 12.47 -20.21 -2.96
CA GLY A 75 11.24 -19.72 -3.57
C GLY A 75 11.31 -19.51 -5.08
N ASP A 76 10.18 -19.08 -5.63
CA ASP A 76 10.06 -18.69 -7.03
C ASP A 76 10.44 -17.20 -7.19
N HIS A 77 11.66 -16.96 -7.70
CA HIS A 77 12.14 -15.60 -7.93
C HIS A 77 11.36 -14.84 -8.99
N GLN A 78 10.77 -15.50 -9.99
CA GLN A 78 9.97 -14.81 -11.00
C GLN A 78 8.69 -14.26 -10.37
N GLU A 79 8.05 -15.03 -9.50
CA GLU A 79 6.89 -14.58 -8.73
C GLU A 79 7.28 -13.48 -7.73
N LEU A 80 8.45 -13.60 -7.08
CA LEU A 80 8.97 -12.55 -6.21
C LEU A 80 9.21 -11.24 -6.96
N TRP A 81 9.76 -11.26 -8.17
CA TRP A 81 9.99 -10.06 -8.98
C TRP A 81 8.70 -9.37 -9.40
N LYS A 82 7.61 -10.12 -9.62
CA LYS A 82 6.29 -9.52 -9.88
C LYS A 82 5.83 -8.68 -8.68
N VAL A 83 6.00 -9.21 -7.47
CA VAL A 83 5.70 -8.49 -6.21
C VAL A 83 6.55 -7.23 -6.06
N PHE A 84 7.84 -7.32 -6.36
CA PHE A 84 8.77 -6.18 -6.25
C PHE A 84 8.71 -5.20 -7.43
N GLY A 85 8.06 -5.56 -8.54
CA GLY A 85 8.04 -4.79 -9.79
C GLY A 85 9.40 -4.65 -10.46
N ARG A 86 10.42 -5.39 -10.02
CA ARG A 86 11.79 -5.36 -10.54
C ARG A 86 12.51 -6.66 -10.19
N GLN A 87 13.58 -6.94 -10.94
CA GLN A 87 14.52 -7.99 -10.56
C GLN A 87 15.24 -7.62 -9.26
N THR A 88 15.20 -8.53 -8.29
CA THR A 88 15.95 -8.42 -7.03
C THR A 88 17.28 -9.13 -7.18
N VAL A 89 18.38 -8.43 -6.87
CA VAL A 89 19.76 -8.97 -6.96
C VAL A 89 20.28 -9.44 -5.60
N ASP A 90 19.72 -8.90 -4.52
CA ASP A 90 20.04 -9.24 -3.14
C ASP A 90 18.80 -9.81 -2.42
N PRO A 91 19.00 -10.65 -1.39
CA PRO A 91 17.90 -11.14 -0.56
C PRO A 91 17.09 -9.97 0.05
N PRO A 92 15.75 -9.99 -0.05
CA PRO A 92 14.94 -8.95 0.56
C PRO A 92 15.05 -9.02 2.09
N THR A 93 15.12 -7.86 2.73
CA THR A 93 14.97 -7.82 4.18
C THR A 93 13.55 -8.23 4.59
N PRO A 94 13.34 -8.72 5.82
CA PRO A 94 12.01 -9.10 6.28
C PRO A 94 11.01 -7.94 6.23
N LYS A 95 11.50 -6.72 6.48
CA LYS A 95 10.73 -5.49 6.35
C LYS A 95 10.27 -5.28 4.90
N GLU A 96 11.22 -5.29 3.96
CA GLU A 96 10.92 -5.06 2.53
C GLU A 96 9.94 -6.10 1.99
N LEU A 97 10.14 -7.37 2.35
CA LEU A 97 9.26 -8.46 1.94
C LEU A 97 7.82 -8.22 2.41
N VAL A 98 7.63 -7.88 3.70
CA VAL A 98 6.29 -7.60 4.26
C VAL A 98 5.63 -6.42 3.55
N PHE A 99 6.34 -5.29 3.40
CA PHE A 99 5.75 -4.09 2.81
C PHE A 99 5.48 -4.23 1.32
N ARG A 100 6.36 -4.89 0.55
CA ARG A 100 6.13 -5.13 -0.87
C ARG A 100 4.98 -6.09 -1.12
N LEU A 101 4.84 -7.13 -0.30
CA LEU A 101 3.67 -8.01 -0.37
C LEU A 101 2.39 -7.27 0.00
N ALA A 102 2.42 -6.46 1.06
CA ALA A 102 1.26 -5.68 1.48
C ALA A 102 0.83 -4.69 0.39
N GLU A 103 1.79 -3.97 -0.20
CA GLU A 103 1.58 -3.07 -1.32
C GLU A 103 1.04 -3.81 -2.56
N TYR A 104 1.63 -4.96 -2.91
CA TYR A 104 1.20 -5.76 -4.06
C TYR A 104 -0.24 -6.24 -3.90
N VAL A 105 -0.57 -6.81 -2.74
CA VAL A 105 -1.94 -7.25 -2.41
C VAL A 105 -2.89 -6.06 -2.43
N TRP A 106 -2.52 -4.94 -1.81
CA TRP A 106 -3.33 -3.73 -1.79
C TRP A 106 -3.59 -3.17 -3.20
N ARG A 107 -2.64 -3.32 -4.13
CA ARG A 107 -2.83 -2.97 -5.55
C ARG A 107 -3.70 -3.98 -6.31
N GLU A 108 -3.50 -5.28 -6.08
CA GLU A 108 -4.21 -6.35 -6.80
C GLU A 108 -5.67 -6.53 -6.37
N SER A 109 -5.98 -6.24 -5.10
CA SER A 109 -7.35 -6.29 -4.60
C SER A 109 -8.29 -5.25 -5.25
N GLY A 110 -7.76 -4.48 -6.22
CA GLY A 110 -8.18 -3.11 -6.48
C GLY A 110 -7.98 -2.31 -5.19
N THR A 111 -7.94 -0.99 -5.27
CA THR A 111 -8.71 -0.30 -4.25
C THR A 111 -10.09 -0.95 -4.32
N PRO A 112 -10.62 -1.58 -3.25
CA PRO A 112 -12.04 -1.86 -3.23
C PRO A 112 -12.74 -0.56 -3.63
N GLU A 113 -13.94 -0.61 -4.20
CA GLU A 113 -14.76 0.56 -4.52
C GLU A 113 -15.13 1.34 -3.23
N GLN A 114 -14.12 1.77 -2.49
CA GLN A 114 -14.09 2.65 -1.35
C GLN A 114 -14.24 4.01 -2.00
N GLN A 115 -15.40 4.63 -1.84
CA GLN A 115 -15.71 5.94 -2.40
C GLN A 115 -14.61 6.94 -2.01
N ILE A 116 -13.63 7.15 -2.91
CA ILE A 116 -12.60 8.15 -2.69
C ILE A 116 -13.33 9.47 -2.81
N ALA A 117 -13.39 10.22 -1.72
CA ALA A 117 -14.01 11.53 -1.73
C ALA A 117 -12.95 12.59 -2.05
N TYR A 118 -12.88 12.98 -3.32
CA TYR A 118 -12.09 14.14 -3.72
C TYR A 118 -12.86 15.42 -3.42
N ARG A 119 -12.21 16.36 -2.71
CA ARG A 119 -12.78 17.68 -2.42
C ARG A 119 -11.74 18.75 -2.66
N ARG A 120 -12.18 19.96 -2.99
CA ARG A 120 -11.30 21.13 -2.98
C ARG A 120 -11.09 21.63 -1.55
N TRP A 121 -9.94 22.24 -1.32
CA TRP A 121 -9.68 23.11 -0.17
C TRP A 121 -9.13 24.45 -0.66
N GLN A 122 -9.28 25.50 0.14
CA GLN A 122 -8.81 26.84 -0.18
C GLN A 122 -7.74 27.27 0.80
N SER A 123 -6.65 27.83 0.29
CA SER A 123 -5.60 28.40 1.12
C SER A 123 -6.10 29.63 1.88
N ALA A 124 -5.96 29.62 3.20
CA ALA A 124 -6.23 30.77 4.06
C ALA A 124 -5.33 31.97 3.72
N ALA A 125 -4.13 31.72 3.20
CA ALA A 125 -3.20 32.76 2.76
C ALA A 125 -3.52 33.33 1.36
N GLY A 126 -4.64 32.93 0.74
CA GLY A 126 -5.02 33.37 -0.60
C GLY A 126 -4.15 32.81 -1.73
N ALA A 127 -3.35 31.77 -1.45
CA ALA A 127 -2.44 31.18 -2.42
C ALA A 127 -3.14 30.36 -3.54
N GLY A 128 -4.46 30.19 -3.45
CA GLY A 128 -5.27 29.44 -4.41
C GLY A 128 -5.96 28.23 -3.77
N TYR A 129 -6.30 27.26 -4.62
CA TYR A 129 -7.04 26.06 -4.28
C TYR A 129 -6.17 24.81 -4.45
N GLY A 130 -6.38 23.83 -3.58
CA GLY A 130 -5.81 22.49 -3.70
C GLY A 130 -6.87 21.41 -3.57
N ILE A 131 -6.44 20.16 -3.54
CA ILE A 131 -7.32 18.98 -3.47
C ILE A 131 -6.99 18.16 -2.23
N ILE A 132 -8.03 17.62 -1.61
CA ILE A 132 -7.95 16.57 -0.60
C ILE A 132 -8.63 15.32 -1.15
N ALA A 133 -7.94 14.18 -1.03
CA ALA A 133 -8.50 12.85 -1.29
C ALA A 133 -8.72 12.15 0.05
N LYS A 134 -9.94 11.62 0.29
CA LYS A 134 -10.26 10.86 1.51
C LYS A 134 -10.61 9.43 1.17
N ILE A 135 -9.96 8.48 1.82
CA ILE A 135 -10.28 7.05 1.81
C ILE A 135 -10.81 6.70 3.20
N GLN A 136 -11.93 5.99 3.27
CA GLN A 136 -12.60 5.69 4.55
C GLN A 136 -11.95 4.50 5.29
N GLU A 137 -11.49 3.47 4.59
CA GLU A 137 -10.95 2.26 5.23
C GLU A 137 -9.77 1.66 4.44
N PRO A 138 -8.53 1.66 4.97
CA PRO A 138 -8.11 2.40 6.14
C PRO A 138 -8.32 3.92 5.95
N GLU A 139 -8.53 4.64 7.05
CA GLU A 139 -8.69 6.10 6.99
C GLU A 139 -7.38 6.72 6.49
N TYR A 140 -7.41 7.23 5.25
CA TYR A 140 -6.25 7.83 4.61
C TYR A 140 -6.62 9.14 3.92
N HIS A 141 -5.75 10.13 4.08
CA HIS A 141 -5.95 11.48 3.57
C HIS A 141 -4.70 11.96 2.83
N VAL A 142 -4.89 12.40 1.59
CA VAL A 142 -3.85 13.10 0.82
C VAL A 142 -4.28 14.53 0.63
N VAL A 143 -3.37 15.48 0.87
CA VAL A 143 -3.61 16.91 0.68
C VAL A 143 -2.50 17.48 -0.19
N THR A 144 -2.88 18.15 -1.28
CA THR A 144 -1.94 18.86 -2.14
C THR A 144 -1.61 20.23 -1.56
N SER A 145 -0.49 20.84 -1.96
CA SER A 145 -0.36 22.31 -1.93
C SER A 145 -1.35 22.95 -2.93
N PRO A 146 -1.59 24.28 -2.90
CA PRO A 146 -2.42 24.94 -3.89
C PRO A 146 -1.88 24.66 -5.31
N ILE A 147 -2.73 24.12 -6.17
CA ILE A 147 -2.38 23.71 -7.54
C ILE A 147 -2.83 24.73 -8.59
N THR A 148 -3.81 25.57 -8.26
CA THR A 148 -4.32 26.62 -9.16
C THR A 148 -4.96 27.76 -8.37
N LYS A 149 -5.02 28.96 -8.94
CA LYS A 149 -5.81 30.09 -8.42
C LYS A 149 -7.22 30.13 -8.99
N ASP A 150 -7.50 29.35 -10.02
CA ASP A 150 -8.78 29.32 -10.71
C ASP A 150 -9.74 28.30 -10.06
N LEU A 151 -10.86 28.79 -9.55
CA LEU A 151 -11.90 28.00 -8.91
C LEU A 151 -12.54 27.01 -9.89
N ASP A 152 -12.84 27.44 -11.11
CA ASP A 152 -13.51 26.60 -12.11
C ASP A 152 -12.61 25.44 -12.56
N THR A 153 -11.30 25.70 -12.61
CA THR A 153 -10.30 24.66 -12.90
C THR A 153 -10.23 23.62 -11.79
N VAL A 154 -10.14 24.01 -10.52
CA VAL A 154 -10.08 23.03 -9.42
C VAL A 154 -11.40 22.26 -9.27
N GLU A 155 -12.54 22.91 -9.50
CA GLU A 155 -13.85 22.25 -9.38
C GLU A 155 -14.07 21.22 -10.49
N ARG A 156 -13.71 21.55 -11.74
CA ARG A 156 -13.75 20.57 -12.84
C ARG A 156 -12.83 19.38 -12.60
N LEU A 157 -11.62 19.63 -12.10
CA LEU A 157 -10.70 18.55 -11.75
C LEU A 157 -11.28 17.66 -10.63
N VAL A 158 -11.82 18.25 -9.57
CA VAL A 158 -12.47 17.48 -8.48
C VAL A 158 -13.65 16.67 -8.99
N GLN A 159 -14.51 17.24 -9.84
CA GLN A 159 -15.62 16.51 -10.45
C GLN A 159 -15.12 15.32 -11.26
N ARG A 160 -14.10 15.53 -12.08
CA ARG A 160 -13.52 14.47 -12.91
C ARG A 160 -12.88 13.35 -12.09
N LEU A 161 -12.10 13.69 -11.06
CA LEU A 161 -11.49 12.72 -10.15
C LEU A 161 -12.54 11.86 -9.44
N ASN A 162 -13.66 12.47 -9.02
CA ASN A 162 -14.79 11.74 -8.42
C ASN A 162 -15.55 10.90 -9.45
N GLN A 163 -15.74 11.38 -10.68
CA GLN A 163 -16.44 10.64 -11.75
C GLN A 163 -15.65 9.42 -12.21
N GLU A 164 -14.35 9.60 -12.43
CA GLU A 164 -13.46 8.52 -12.87
C GLU A 164 -13.04 7.61 -11.70
N GLN A 165 -13.41 7.97 -10.45
CA GLN A 165 -12.90 7.35 -9.23
C GLN A 165 -11.38 7.13 -9.33
N THR A 166 -10.67 8.18 -9.73
CA THR A 166 -9.23 8.10 -10.00
C THR A 166 -8.53 7.48 -8.78
N PRO A 167 -7.72 6.42 -8.94
CA PRO A 167 -7.05 5.80 -7.81
C PRO A 167 -6.12 6.80 -7.11
N VAL A 168 -6.08 6.80 -5.77
CA VAL A 168 -5.27 7.77 -5.00
C VAL A 168 -3.81 7.74 -5.39
N ARG A 169 -3.25 6.57 -5.72
CA ARG A 169 -1.87 6.45 -6.23
C ARG A 169 -1.66 7.21 -7.54
N VAL A 170 -2.60 7.11 -8.48
CA VAL A 170 -2.52 7.84 -9.76
C VAL A 170 -2.61 9.33 -9.49
N PHE A 171 -3.50 9.74 -8.60
CA PHE A 171 -3.58 11.13 -8.14
C PHE A 171 -2.26 11.63 -7.52
N GLU A 172 -1.65 10.87 -6.61
CA GLU A 172 -0.38 11.19 -5.96
C GLU A 172 0.78 11.26 -6.96
N GLU A 173 0.90 10.26 -7.83
CA GLU A 173 1.92 10.22 -8.87
C GLU A 173 1.79 11.44 -9.79
N ARG A 174 0.57 11.76 -10.23
CA ARG A 174 0.31 12.93 -11.08
C ARG A 174 0.63 14.25 -10.37
N TYR A 175 0.31 14.33 -9.08
CA TYR A 175 0.65 15.48 -8.24
C TYR A 175 2.17 15.65 -8.11
N LEU A 176 2.90 14.57 -7.79
CA LEU A 176 4.35 14.59 -7.64
C LEU A 176 5.08 14.91 -8.95
N LEU A 177 4.52 14.48 -10.09
CA LEU A 177 5.03 14.81 -11.42
C LEU A 177 4.62 16.21 -11.91
N GLY A 178 3.83 16.96 -11.14
CA GLY A 178 3.36 18.29 -11.51
C GLY A 178 2.39 18.32 -12.69
N ASN A 179 1.81 17.19 -13.05
CA ASN A 179 0.95 17.03 -14.23
C ASN A 179 -0.51 16.70 -13.85
N LEU A 180 -0.91 17.00 -12.61
CA LEU A 180 -2.27 16.75 -12.12
C LEU A 180 -3.35 17.46 -12.96
N LEU A 181 -3.07 18.67 -13.44
CA LEU A 181 -3.98 19.41 -14.32
C LEU A 181 -4.07 18.81 -15.74
N ASP A 182 -3.13 17.97 -16.15
CA ASP A 182 -3.21 17.28 -17.45
C ASP A 182 -4.34 16.25 -17.48
N LEU A 183 -4.85 15.82 -16.31
CA LEU A 183 -6.07 15.02 -16.23
C LEU A 183 -7.29 15.76 -16.78
N MET A 184 -7.24 17.07 -16.98
CA MET A 184 -8.32 17.82 -17.64
C MET A 184 -8.19 17.86 -19.16
N LYS A 185 -7.01 17.53 -19.71
CA LYS A 185 -6.73 17.55 -21.15
C LYS A 185 -7.16 16.20 -21.76
N ASN A 186 -8.46 16.03 -22.01
CA ASN A 186 -8.93 15.07 -23.01
C ASN A 186 -9.07 15.78 -24.35
#